data_AF-A0A6H5J8M0-F1
#
_entry.id   AF-A0A6H5J8M0-F1
#
_cell.length_a   1.000
_cell.length_b   1.000
_cell.length_c   1.000
_cell.angle_alpha   90.00
_cell.angle_beta   90.00
_cell.angle_gamma   90.00
#
_symmetry.space_group_name_H-M   'P 1'
#
loop_
_entity.id
_entity.type
_entity.pdbx_description
1 polymer ?
#
loop_
_entity_poly.entity_id
_entity_poly.type
_entity_poly.pdbx_seq_one_letter_code
_entity_poly.pdbx_strand_id
1 'polypeptide(L)'
;MMDDSALFCQHEDAQQKSSQAGSIADSLPMMMYGFGDEQHPLPETVAYMQEVVGEYVQYVTDKACKAAEVKGKLDTECFVLAVRNDKAKFKRVKELLDLNVHIKNCTRQRYVDDNLTVYHPTFVTRPKVRAIVPLNRLSATSLAEPSLPPPPPSPSASPPVSSSATLLAIPPVLPSSSASAVATGAPSDGIAR
;
A
#
# COMPACT_ATOMS: atom_id res chain seq x y z
N MET A 1 -31.25 -20.31 -41.81
CA MET A 1 -31.76 -19.26 -40.92
C MET A 1 -31.50 -19.75 -39.51
N MET A 2 -30.87 -18.87 -38.74
CA MET A 2 -30.46 -18.87 -37.32
C MET A 2 -31.39 -19.71 -36.41
N ASP A 3 -30.94 -20.38 -35.34
CA ASP A 3 -30.16 -19.80 -34.24
C ASP A 3 -29.22 -20.81 -33.52
N ASP A 4 -27.94 -20.44 -33.49
CA ASP A 4 -26.93 -20.85 -32.51
C ASP A 4 -27.10 -20.02 -31.24
N SER A 5 -27.82 -20.49 -30.22
CA SER A 5 -27.90 -19.80 -28.90
C SER A 5 -28.50 -20.70 -27.81
N ALA A 6 -27.89 -21.85 -27.51
CA ALA A 6 -28.28 -22.61 -26.32
C ALA A 6 -27.18 -23.50 -25.71
N LEU A 7 -25.91 -23.26 -26.02
CA LEU A 7 -24.81 -23.90 -25.27
C LEU A 7 -24.51 -23.05 -24.01
N PHE A 8 -25.51 -22.97 -23.13
CA PHE A 8 -25.36 -22.40 -21.79
C PHE A 8 -24.44 -23.33 -21.01
N CYS A 9 -23.22 -22.86 -20.74
CA CYS A 9 -22.26 -23.55 -19.90
C CYS A 9 -22.82 -23.60 -18.46
N GLN A 10 -23.42 -24.73 -18.10
CA GLN A 10 -23.76 -25.03 -16.71
C GLN A 10 -22.44 -25.25 -15.97
N HIS A 11 -21.95 -24.22 -15.27
CA HIS A 11 -21.00 -24.42 -14.20
C HIS A 11 -21.81 -24.69 -12.94
N GLU A 12 -21.71 -25.93 -12.46
CA GLU A 12 -22.22 -26.33 -11.15
C GLU A 12 -21.55 -25.50 -10.05
N ASP A 13 -22.37 -25.06 -9.10
CA ASP A 13 -21.98 -24.33 -7.90
C ASP A 13 -21.06 -25.19 -7.03
N ALA A 14 -19.75 -25.13 -7.30
CA ALA A 14 -18.75 -25.59 -6.36
C ALA A 14 -18.82 -24.71 -5.11
N GLN A 15 -19.38 -25.25 -4.03
CA GLN A 15 -19.48 -24.61 -2.72
C GLN A 15 -18.12 -24.06 -2.27
N GLN A 16 -17.95 -22.76 -2.43
CA GLN A 16 -16.78 -22.03 -1.96
C GLN A 16 -16.83 -21.98 -0.43
N LYS A 17 -16.07 -22.88 0.21
CA LYS A 17 -15.80 -22.86 1.65
C LYS A 17 -15.22 -21.49 2.00
N SER A 18 -16.05 -20.57 2.50
CA SER A 18 -15.68 -19.22 2.90
C SER A 18 -14.76 -19.28 4.12
N SER A 19 -13.51 -19.62 3.89
CA SER A 19 -12.42 -19.41 4.83
C SER A 19 -12.23 -17.91 4.87
N GLN A 20 -12.99 -17.23 5.75
CA GLN A 20 -12.97 -15.81 6.08
C GLN A 20 -12.03 -15.01 5.17
N ALA A 21 -12.50 -14.73 3.95
CA ALA A 21 -11.73 -13.93 3.01
C ALA A 21 -11.63 -12.54 3.64
N GLY A 22 -10.41 -12.17 4.08
CA GLY A 22 -10.16 -10.84 4.61
C GLY A 22 -10.64 -9.82 3.58
N SER A 23 -11.45 -8.86 4.01
CA SER A 23 -11.87 -7.78 3.13
C SER A 23 -10.62 -7.02 2.71
N ILE A 24 -10.57 -6.49 1.49
CA ILE A 24 -9.47 -5.61 1.08
C ILE A 24 -9.30 -4.48 2.11
N ALA A 25 -10.41 -4.01 2.68
CA ALA A 25 -10.45 -3.03 3.76
C ALA A 25 -9.56 -3.37 4.97
N ASP A 26 -9.44 -4.64 5.33
CA ASP A 26 -8.66 -5.08 6.50
C ASP A 26 -7.15 -4.95 6.23
N SER A 27 -6.74 -5.15 4.98
CA SER A 27 -5.34 -5.08 4.54
C SER A 27 -4.90 -3.70 4.05
N LEU A 28 -5.87 -2.85 3.71
CA LEU A 28 -5.66 -1.56 3.06
C LEU A 28 -4.83 -0.59 3.94
N PRO A 29 -5.06 -0.45 5.26
CA PRO A 29 -4.25 0.43 6.11
C PRO A 29 -2.76 0.07 6.12
N MET A 30 -2.44 -1.23 6.17
CA MET A 30 -1.04 -1.69 6.14
C MET A 30 -0.39 -1.45 4.78
N MET A 31 -1.15 -1.56 3.69
CA MET A 31 -0.66 -1.21 2.37
C MET A 31 -0.42 0.29 2.23
N MET A 32 -1.36 1.13 2.66
CA MET A 32 -1.24 2.60 2.68
C MET A 32 0.02 3.05 3.43
N TYR A 33 0.23 2.52 4.64
CA TYR A 33 1.44 2.80 5.42
C TYR A 33 2.73 2.39 4.67
N GLY A 34 2.70 1.26 3.96
CA GLY A 34 3.82 0.81 3.11
C GLY A 34 4.15 1.76 1.95
N PHE A 35 3.21 2.61 1.53
CA PHE A 35 3.41 3.68 0.54
C PHE A 35 3.79 5.03 1.16
N GLY A 36 3.81 5.14 2.48
CA GLY A 36 4.22 6.35 3.21
C GLY A 36 3.07 7.16 3.83
N ASP A 37 1.85 6.62 3.86
CA ASP A 37 0.74 7.23 4.62
C ASP A 37 0.89 7.02 6.14
N GLU A 38 -0.04 7.56 6.92
CA GLU A 38 -0.11 7.40 8.37
C GLU A 38 -0.38 5.93 8.79
N GLN A 39 0.16 5.52 9.94
CA GLN A 39 -0.04 4.16 10.50
C GLN A 39 -1.51 3.86 10.85
N HIS A 40 -2.27 4.88 11.23
CA HIS A 40 -3.68 4.78 11.60
C HIS A 40 -4.51 5.78 10.78
N PRO A 41 -4.75 5.50 9.49
CA PRO A 41 -5.54 6.39 8.64
C PRO A 41 -7.01 6.45 9.12
N LEU A 42 -7.67 7.57 8.83
CA LEU A 42 -9.09 7.75 9.12
C LEU A 42 -9.94 6.68 8.42
N PRO A 43 -11.01 6.16 9.06
CA PRO A 43 -11.84 5.12 8.48
C PRO A 43 -12.54 5.57 7.18
N GLU A 44 -12.84 6.87 7.06
CA GLU A 44 -13.40 7.47 5.86
C GLU A 44 -12.42 7.39 4.67
N THR A 45 -11.13 7.67 4.92
CA THR A 45 -10.08 7.56 3.90
C THR A 45 -9.90 6.13 3.44
N VAL A 46 -9.93 5.17 4.35
CA VAL A 46 -9.84 3.74 4.02
C VAL A 46 -11.04 3.28 3.19
N ALA A 47 -12.26 3.72 3.55
CA ALA A 47 -13.47 3.42 2.81
C ALA A 47 -13.45 4.02 1.39
N TYR A 48 -13.01 5.27 1.25
CA TYR A 48 -12.86 5.90 -0.05
C TYR A 48 -11.80 5.20 -0.91
N MET A 49 -10.65 4.86 -0.33
CA MET A 49 -9.60 4.10 -1.03
C MET A 49 -10.09 2.72 -1.47
N GLN A 50 -10.92 2.06 -0.67
CA GLN A 50 -11.52 0.78 -1.05
C GLN A 50 -12.39 0.92 -2.31
N GLU A 51 -13.16 2.00 -2.43
CA GLU A 51 -13.98 2.27 -3.62
C GLU A 51 -13.12 2.50 -4.86
N VAL A 52 -12.11 3.38 -4.77
CA VAL A 52 -11.19 3.69 -5.87
C VAL A 52 -10.42 2.45 -6.34
N VAL A 53 -9.92 1.64 -5.39
CA VAL A 53 -9.23 0.39 -5.72
C VAL A 53 -10.20 -0.61 -6.35
N GLY A 54 -11.43 -0.70 -5.84
CA GLY A 54 -12.48 -1.55 -6.40
C GLY A 54 -12.78 -1.21 -7.86
N GLU A 55 -12.96 0.07 -8.17
CA GLU A 55 -13.16 0.56 -9.54
C GLU A 55 -11.97 0.21 -10.46
N TYR A 56 -10.74 0.41 -9.99
CA TYR A 56 -9.56 0.07 -10.76
C TYR A 56 -9.44 -1.43 -11.05
N VAL A 57 -9.75 -2.29 -10.07
CA VAL A 57 -9.72 -3.75 -10.25
C VAL A 57 -10.76 -4.17 -11.28
N GLN A 58 -11.97 -3.60 -11.24
CA GLN A 58 -12.99 -3.85 -12.26
C GLN A 58 -12.51 -3.42 -13.65
N TYR A 59 -11.96 -2.21 -13.78
CA TYR A 59 -11.40 -1.71 -15.03
C TYR A 59 -10.32 -2.61 -15.65
N VAL A 60 -9.39 -3.12 -14.83
CA VAL A 60 -8.34 -4.03 -15.31
C VAL A 60 -8.93 -5.40 -15.69
N THR A 61 -9.91 -5.88 -14.92
CA THR A 61 -10.59 -7.16 -15.19
C THR A 61 -11.38 -7.10 -16.49
N ASP A 62 -12.10 -6.02 -16.77
CA ASP A 62 -12.84 -5.86 -18.03
C ASP A 62 -11.92 -5.90 -19.25
N LYS A 63 -10.74 -5.28 -19.14
CA LYS A 63 -9.71 -5.37 -20.19
C LYS A 63 -9.17 -6.79 -20.35
N ALA A 64 -8.96 -7.50 -19.26
CA ALA A 64 -8.51 -8.88 -19.28
C ALA A 64 -9.59 -9.81 -19.87
N CYS A 65 -10.87 -9.59 -19.58
CA CYS A 65 -12.00 -10.32 -20.14
C CYS A 65 -12.07 -10.14 -21.67
N LYS A 66 -11.92 -8.91 -22.19
CA LYS A 66 -11.84 -8.67 -23.64
C LYS A 66 -10.69 -9.42 -24.30
N ALA A 67 -9.54 -9.53 -23.63
CA ALA A 67 -8.42 -10.34 -24.12
C ALA A 67 -8.72 -11.86 -24.02
N ALA A 68 -9.49 -12.27 -23.01
CA ALA A 68 -9.91 -13.65 -22.81
C ALA A 68 -10.95 -14.11 -23.83
N GLU A 69 -11.83 -13.23 -24.32
CA GLU A 69 -12.80 -13.54 -25.40
C GLU A 69 -12.09 -14.06 -26.65
N VAL A 70 -10.98 -13.44 -27.03
CA VAL A 70 -10.16 -13.88 -28.18
C VAL A 70 -9.43 -15.21 -27.89
N LYS A 71 -9.00 -15.41 -26.64
CA LYS A 71 -8.24 -16.60 -26.21
C LYS A 71 -9.14 -17.79 -25.85
N GLY A 72 -10.44 -17.56 -25.63
CA GLY A 72 -11.41 -18.53 -25.14
C GLY A 72 -11.30 -18.90 -23.66
N LYS A 73 -10.37 -18.30 -22.90
CA LYS A 73 -10.17 -18.55 -21.47
C LYS A 73 -9.54 -17.36 -20.75
N LEU A 74 -9.99 -17.10 -19.51
CA LEU A 74 -9.39 -16.09 -18.63
C LEU A 74 -8.17 -16.70 -17.93
N ASP A 75 -6.99 -16.19 -18.26
CA ASP A 75 -5.70 -16.72 -17.82
C ASP A 75 -4.80 -15.58 -17.33
N THR A 76 -3.70 -15.88 -16.63
CA THR A 76 -2.76 -14.85 -16.12
C THR A 76 -2.19 -13.99 -17.25
N GLU A 77 -1.95 -14.60 -18.42
CA GLU A 77 -1.50 -13.90 -19.62
C GLU A 77 -2.48 -12.81 -20.08
N CYS A 78 -3.79 -12.97 -19.85
CA CYS A 78 -4.78 -11.95 -20.21
C CYS A 78 -4.62 -10.69 -19.36
N PHE A 79 -4.28 -10.83 -18.07
CA PHE A 79 -3.97 -9.70 -17.19
C PHE A 79 -2.64 -9.03 -17.57
N VAL A 80 -1.62 -9.80 -17.94
CA VAL A 80 -0.34 -9.26 -18.43
C VAL A 80 -0.53 -8.43 -19.70
N LEU A 81 -1.39 -8.89 -20.61
CA LEU A 81 -1.76 -8.14 -21.81
C LEU A 81 -2.57 -6.88 -21.51
N ALA A 82 -3.46 -6.90 -20.50
CA ALA A 82 -4.25 -5.74 -20.10
C ALA A 82 -3.38 -4.59 -19.55
N VAL A 83 -2.27 -4.92 -18.86
CA VAL A 83 -1.37 -3.94 -18.21
C VAL A 83 -0.22 -3.48 -19.12
N ARG A 84 -0.08 -4.04 -20.33
CA ARG A 84 1.06 -3.79 -21.25
C ARG A 84 1.35 -2.32 -21.58
N ASN A 85 0.37 -1.44 -21.46
CA ASN A 85 0.52 -0.02 -21.78
C ASN A 85 1.40 0.71 -20.75
N ASP A 86 1.41 0.26 -19.49
CA ASP A 86 2.24 0.81 -18.43
C ASP A 86 3.51 -0.02 -18.29
N LYS A 87 4.62 0.50 -18.85
CA LYS A 87 5.92 -0.19 -18.90
C LYS A 87 6.45 -0.53 -17.50
N ALA A 88 6.21 0.34 -16.52
CA ALA A 88 6.69 0.11 -15.15
C ALA A 88 5.95 -1.05 -14.49
N LYS A 89 4.61 -1.05 -14.58
CA LYS A 89 3.78 -2.14 -14.05
C LYS A 89 4.04 -3.45 -14.79
N PHE A 90 4.18 -3.41 -16.12
CA PHE A 90 4.46 -4.60 -16.91
C PHE A 90 5.78 -5.29 -16.49
N LYS A 91 6.87 -4.51 -16.36
CA LYS A 91 8.17 -5.01 -15.89
C LYS A 91 8.04 -5.64 -14.50
N ARG A 92 7.36 -4.96 -13.59
CA ARG A 92 7.18 -5.44 -12.22
C ARG A 92 6.40 -6.76 -12.15
N VAL A 93 5.32 -6.88 -12.93
CA VAL A 93 4.50 -8.09 -12.99
C VAL A 93 5.31 -9.28 -13.50
N LYS A 94 6.14 -9.09 -14.54
CA LYS A 94 7.01 -10.15 -15.06
C LYS A 94 8.02 -10.61 -14.00
N GLU A 95 8.73 -9.69 -13.35
CA GLU A 95 9.66 -10.01 -12.27
C GLU A 95 8.99 -10.81 -11.13
N LEU A 96 7.78 -10.41 -10.72
CA LEU A 96 7.06 -11.09 -9.64
C LEU A 96 6.62 -12.51 -10.02
N LEU A 97 6.18 -12.72 -11.26
CA LEU A 97 5.82 -14.06 -11.75
C LEU A 97 7.05 -14.96 -11.82
N ASP A 98 8.18 -14.45 -12.31
CA ASP A 98 9.45 -15.18 -12.37
C ASP A 98 9.94 -15.59 -10.98
N LEU A 99 9.92 -14.66 -10.03
CA LEU A 99 10.30 -14.94 -8.63
C LEU A 99 9.34 -15.92 -7.95
N ASN A 100 8.04 -15.85 -8.25
CA ASN A 100 7.06 -16.79 -7.69
C ASN A 100 7.32 -18.22 -8.18
N VAL A 101 7.64 -18.38 -9.47
CA VAL A 101 8.05 -19.68 -10.04
C VAL A 101 9.34 -20.15 -9.39
N HIS A 102 10.33 -19.26 -9.20
CA HIS A 102 11.59 -19.60 -8.54
C HIS A 102 11.36 -20.10 -7.10
N ILE A 103 10.57 -19.39 -6.28
CA ILE A 103 10.24 -19.80 -4.91
C ILE A 103 9.55 -21.17 -4.89
N LYS A 104 8.61 -21.41 -5.81
CA LYS A 104 7.94 -22.71 -5.94
C LYS A 104 8.92 -23.82 -6.32
N ASN A 105 9.85 -23.55 -7.23
CA ASN A 105 10.88 -24.51 -7.63
C ASN A 105 11.84 -24.80 -6.48
N CYS A 106 12.33 -23.79 -5.75
CA CYS A 106 13.16 -23.99 -4.55
C CYS A 106 12.43 -24.78 -3.47
N THR A 107 11.13 -24.53 -3.27
CA THR A 107 10.30 -25.27 -2.30
C THR A 107 10.15 -26.74 -2.71
N ARG A 108 9.97 -27.02 -4.00
CA ARG A 108 9.93 -28.39 -4.54
C ARG A 108 11.28 -29.07 -4.44
N GLN A 109 12.35 -28.39 -4.83
CA GLN A 109 13.72 -28.91 -4.76
C GLN A 109 14.10 -29.27 -3.33
N ARG A 110 13.78 -28.41 -2.36
CA ARG A 110 13.94 -28.71 -0.92
C ARG A 110 13.26 -30.02 -0.51
N TYR A 111 12.04 -30.29 -0.99
CA TYR A 111 11.33 -31.53 -0.69
C TYR A 111 11.97 -32.77 -1.34
N VAL A 112 12.57 -32.61 -2.53
CA VAL A 112 13.30 -33.68 -3.22
C VAL A 112 14.62 -33.97 -2.48
N ASP A 113 15.32 -32.94 -2.01
CA ASP A 113 16.58 -33.06 -1.26
C ASP A 113 16.37 -33.58 0.18
N ASP A 114 15.19 -33.41 0.78
CA ASP A 114 14.86 -34.03 2.09
C ASP A 114 14.78 -35.58 2.01
N ASN A 115 14.73 -36.18 0.80
CA ASN A 115 14.88 -37.62 0.57
C ASN A 115 16.31 -38.05 0.19
N LEU A 116 17.25 -37.11 0.13
CA LEU A 116 18.69 -37.35 0.00
C LEU A 116 19.41 -36.29 0.84
N THR A 117 19.39 -36.48 2.16
CA THR A 117 19.95 -35.53 3.13
C THR A 117 21.41 -35.19 2.85
N VAL A 118 21.65 -34.05 2.19
CA VAL A 118 22.91 -33.34 2.22
C VAL A 118 22.62 -31.86 2.49
N TYR A 119 23.11 -31.41 3.64
CA TYR A 119 23.13 -30.05 4.18
C TYR A 119 22.89 -28.91 3.18
N HIS A 120 21.96 -28.01 3.52
CA HIS A 120 22.16 -26.59 3.23
C HIS A 120 21.78 -25.71 4.45
N PRO A 121 22.67 -24.80 4.87
CA PRO A 121 22.45 -23.98 6.07
C PRO A 121 21.39 -22.88 5.82
N THR A 122 20.58 -22.69 6.86
CA THR A 122 19.84 -21.48 7.25
C THR A 122 19.24 -20.60 6.16
N PHE A 123 17.91 -20.61 5.98
CA PHE A 123 17.08 -19.39 5.99
C PHE A 123 15.59 -19.76 6.19
N VAL A 124 14.99 -19.17 7.23
CA VAL A 124 13.56 -19.10 7.60
C VAL A 124 12.79 -20.42 7.76
N THR A 125 12.89 -21.03 8.94
CA THR A 125 11.75 -21.75 9.51
C THR A 125 10.69 -20.72 9.90
N ARG A 126 9.53 -20.69 9.23
CA ARG A 126 8.34 -20.10 9.85
C ARG A 126 7.99 -21.01 11.04
N PRO A 127 8.03 -20.56 12.30
CA PRO A 127 7.45 -21.36 13.36
C PRO A 127 5.95 -21.38 13.10
N LYS A 128 5.46 -22.52 12.61
CA LYS A 128 4.03 -22.83 12.68
C LYS A 128 3.76 -22.97 14.17
N VAL A 129 3.19 -21.92 14.78
CA VAL A 129 2.87 -21.84 16.21
C VAL A 129 2.17 -23.13 16.61
N ARG A 130 2.91 -24.04 17.23
CA ARG A 130 2.40 -25.27 17.81
C ARG A 130 1.82 -24.85 19.16
N ALA A 131 0.51 -25.03 19.28
CA ALA A 131 -0.27 -25.17 20.50
C ALA A 131 0.26 -24.43 21.74
N ILE A 132 -0.43 -23.36 22.13
CA ILE A 132 -0.37 -22.81 23.49
C ILE A 132 -0.74 -23.95 24.44
N VAL A 133 0.25 -24.50 25.14
CA VAL A 133 0.00 -25.33 26.31
C VAL A 133 -0.48 -24.37 27.39
N PRO A 134 -1.65 -24.58 28.02
CA PRO A 134 -2.11 -23.67 29.06
C PRO A 134 -1.17 -23.76 30.26
N LEU A 135 -0.48 -22.66 30.53
CA LEU A 135 0.31 -22.41 31.74
C LEU A 135 -0.64 -22.20 32.94
N ASN A 136 -1.38 -23.25 33.31
CA ASN A 136 -2.01 -23.30 34.62
C ASN A 136 -1.13 -24.16 35.52
N ARG A 137 -0.35 -23.48 36.37
CA ARG A 137 -0.16 -23.79 37.81
C ARG A 137 1.09 -23.09 38.35
N LEU A 138 0.97 -21.80 38.65
CA LEU A 138 1.72 -21.22 39.77
C LEU A 138 0.72 -20.47 40.64
N SER A 139 0.45 -21.08 41.78
CA SER A 139 -0.36 -20.56 42.86
C SER A 139 0.25 -19.29 43.46
N ALA A 140 -0.65 -18.33 43.70
CA ALA A 140 -0.58 -17.16 44.58
C ALA A 140 0.65 -17.02 45.48
N THR A 141 1.31 -15.86 45.35
CA THR A 141 1.86 -15.11 46.48
C THR A 141 1.64 -13.61 46.26
N SER A 142 0.92 -13.04 47.22
CA SER A 142 0.68 -11.62 47.46
C SER A 142 1.98 -10.81 47.46
N LEU A 143 2.00 -9.63 46.83
CA LEU A 143 2.63 -8.41 47.35
C LEU A 143 2.25 -7.18 46.52
N ALA A 144 1.54 -6.27 47.20
CA ALA A 144 1.59 -4.80 47.08
C ALA A 144 1.46 -4.16 45.67
N GLU A 145 0.28 -3.60 45.44
CA GLU A 145 0.01 -2.56 44.44
C GLU A 145 0.63 -1.22 44.90
N PRO A 146 1.62 -0.64 44.20
CA PRO A 146 2.06 0.73 44.48
C PRO A 146 1.11 1.72 43.79
N SER A 147 0.31 2.40 44.61
CA SER A 147 -0.56 3.51 44.24
C SER A 147 0.20 4.62 43.48
N LEU A 148 -0.24 4.94 42.27
CA LEU A 148 0.19 6.16 41.57
C LEU A 148 -0.30 7.41 42.33
N PRO A 149 0.54 8.45 42.50
CA PRO A 149 0.10 9.72 43.07
C PRO A 149 -0.79 10.51 42.09
N PRO A 150 -1.78 11.27 42.59
CA PRO A 150 -2.67 12.07 41.74
C PRO A 150 -1.92 13.24 41.07
N PRO A 151 -2.34 13.65 39.85
CA PRO A 151 -1.72 14.76 39.14
C PRO A 151 -1.98 16.11 39.84
N PRO A 152 -1.02 17.06 39.80
CA PRO A 152 -1.19 18.38 40.41
C PRO A 152 -2.15 19.27 39.59
N PRO A 153 -2.87 20.21 40.25
CA PRO A 153 -3.81 21.10 39.59
C PRO A 153 -3.09 22.17 38.75
N SER A 154 -3.58 22.38 37.53
CA SER A 154 -3.16 23.44 36.62
C SER A 154 -3.59 24.82 37.18
N PRO A 155 -2.70 25.81 37.32
CA PRO A 155 -3.12 27.16 37.66
C PRO A 155 -3.60 27.90 36.41
N SER A 156 -4.89 28.22 36.36
CA SER A 156 -5.39 29.36 35.60
C SER A 156 -4.94 30.65 36.29
N ALA A 157 -4.18 31.50 35.62
CA ALA A 157 -4.10 32.93 35.96
C ALA A 157 -3.50 33.71 34.79
N SER A 158 -4.38 34.41 34.07
CA SER A 158 -4.11 35.58 33.26
C SER A 158 -3.17 36.59 33.95
N PRO A 159 -2.16 37.17 33.26
CA PRO A 159 -1.49 38.35 33.76
C PRO A 159 -2.29 39.64 33.45
N PRO A 160 -2.36 40.59 34.39
CA PRO A 160 -3.03 41.88 34.20
C PRO A 160 -2.21 42.83 33.32
N VAL A 161 -2.97 43.64 32.59
CA VAL A 161 -2.56 44.90 31.95
C VAL A 161 -1.98 45.90 32.95
N SER A 162 -0.99 46.68 32.49
CA SER A 162 -0.67 48.10 32.81
C SER A 162 0.86 48.32 32.89
N SER A 163 1.48 48.89 31.86
CA SER A 163 1.77 50.33 31.64
C SER A 163 3.06 50.83 32.30
N SER A 164 4.09 51.10 31.48
CA SER A 164 4.99 52.27 31.52
C SER A 164 6.14 52.04 30.52
N ALA A 165 6.06 52.62 29.32
CA ALA A 165 6.63 53.93 28.97
C ALA A 165 8.16 53.97 29.00
N THR A 166 8.81 53.80 27.83
CA THR A 166 10.04 54.53 27.50
C THR A 166 10.08 54.77 25.99
N LEU A 167 10.06 56.06 25.66
CA LEU A 167 10.30 56.71 24.38
C LEU A 167 11.68 56.38 23.82
N LEU A 168 11.79 56.05 22.52
CA LEU A 168 12.71 56.78 21.64
C LEU A 168 12.43 56.54 20.14
N ALA A 169 12.13 57.65 19.46
CA ALA A 169 12.57 58.05 18.12
C ALA A 169 12.24 57.17 16.89
N ILE A 170 11.20 57.61 16.17
CA ILE A 170 11.02 57.59 14.70
C ILE A 170 11.26 59.07 14.25
N PRO A 171 11.38 59.51 12.97
CA PRO A 171 11.56 58.93 11.60
C PRO A 171 12.71 59.66 10.81
N PRO A 172 12.87 59.69 9.45
CA PRO A 172 11.95 59.34 8.35
C PRO A 172 12.48 58.63 7.06
N VAL A 173 11.55 57.91 6.42
CA VAL A 173 11.06 57.99 5.02
C VAL A 173 12.07 58.28 3.88
N LEU A 174 12.12 57.40 2.86
CA LEU A 174 11.74 57.70 1.46
C LEU A 174 11.87 56.47 0.51
N PRO A 175 11.01 56.35 -0.53
CA PRO A 175 11.00 55.27 -1.51
C PRO A 175 11.58 55.68 -2.89
N SER A 176 11.53 54.75 -3.85
CA SER A 176 11.70 54.86 -5.32
C SER A 176 13.08 54.47 -5.90
N SER A 177 13.12 53.50 -6.82
CA SER A 177 13.15 53.74 -8.28
C SER A 177 13.63 52.51 -9.06
N SER A 178 12.81 52.09 -10.03
CA SER A 178 13.14 51.56 -11.36
C SER A 178 14.58 51.13 -11.71
N ALA A 179 14.74 49.90 -12.18
CA ALA A 179 15.73 49.59 -13.22
C ALA A 179 15.19 48.52 -14.18
N SER A 180 14.84 48.99 -15.36
CA SER A 180 14.53 48.24 -16.58
C SER A 180 15.84 47.76 -17.20
N ALA A 181 15.92 46.51 -17.64
CA ALA A 181 16.97 46.04 -18.53
C ALA A 181 16.32 45.32 -19.72
N VAL A 182 16.09 46.11 -20.76
CA VAL A 182 15.84 45.70 -22.14
C VAL A 182 17.20 45.36 -22.78
N ALA A 183 17.32 44.16 -23.37
CA ALA A 183 18.31 43.83 -24.40
C ALA A 183 17.67 42.73 -25.29
N THR A 184 16.94 43.10 -26.35
CA THR A 184 17.38 43.27 -27.76
C THR A 184 17.95 42.01 -28.41
N GLY A 185 17.25 41.52 -29.44
CA GLY A 185 17.86 41.23 -30.75
C GLY A 185 18.18 39.77 -31.09
N ALA A 186 17.30 39.16 -31.89
CA ALA A 186 17.63 38.09 -32.86
C ALA A 186 18.58 38.64 -33.97
N PRO A 187 19.19 37.87 -34.93
CA PRO A 187 18.48 36.95 -35.83
C PRO A 187 19.24 35.68 -36.32
N SER A 188 18.45 34.86 -37.01
CA SER A 188 18.73 33.81 -38.02
C SER A 188 20.14 33.58 -38.59
N ASP A 189 20.50 32.30 -38.70
CA ASP A 189 21.02 31.60 -39.89
C ASP A 189 20.83 30.08 -39.62
N GLY A 190 20.40 29.19 -40.52
CA GLY A 190 20.63 29.13 -41.95
C GLY A 190 21.29 27.78 -42.27
N ILE A 191 20.46 26.78 -42.63
CA ILE A 191 20.68 25.69 -43.61
C ILE A 191 22.12 25.19 -43.87
N ALA A 192 22.37 23.90 -43.58
CA ALA A 192 23.15 22.91 -44.36
C ALA A 192 23.30 21.63 -43.49
N ARG A 193 23.15 20.38 -43.91
CA ARG A 193 23.09 19.73 -45.22
C ARG A 193 22.50 18.33 -45.02
#